data_AF-A0A1C3JMI2-F1
#
_entry.id   AF-A0A1C3JMI2-F1
#
_cell.length_a   1.000
_cell.length_b   1.000
_cell.length_c   1.000
_cell.angle_alpha   90.00
_cell.angle_beta   90.00
_cell.angle_gamma   90.00
#
_symmetry.space_group_name_H-M   'P 1'
#
loop_
_entity.id
_entity.type
_entity.pdbx_description
1 polymer ?
#
loop_
_entity_poly.entity_id
_entity_poly.type
_entity_poly.pdbx_seq_one_letter_code
_entity_poly.pdbx_strand_id
1 'polypeptide(L)'
;MSESSLLAELTLLETQLRDLSSAQSFEGLLSLLNAKHDFIHDLDVSIMNDDEKQAFISFSQTHYDVMLSIKAIREETLEELKGRSSAKKKVRQYKGVQNSAG
;
A
#
# COMPACT_ATOMS: atom_id res chain seq x y z
N MET A 1 12.52 24.18 23.55
CA MET A 1 12.21 22.74 23.62
C MET A 1 12.87 22.12 22.40
N SER A 2 13.76 21.15 22.57
CA SER A 2 14.34 20.41 21.44
C SER A 2 13.28 19.43 20.93
N GLU A 3 13.00 19.46 19.64
CA GLU A 3 12.16 18.45 19.00
C GLU A 3 12.77 17.06 19.25
N SER A 4 11.95 16.13 19.74
CA SER A 4 12.42 14.76 19.99
C SER A 4 12.79 14.10 18.65
N SER A 5 13.92 13.39 18.63
CA SER A 5 14.34 12.64 17.43
C SER A 5 13.30 11.62 16.99
N LEU A 6 12.55 11.04 17.94
CA LEU A 6 11.48 10.08 17.65
C LEU A 6 10.28 10.74 16.99
N LEU A 7 9.84 11.90 17.51
CA LEU A 7 8.73 12.65 16.96
C LEU A 7 8.99 13.02 15.49
N ALA A 8 10.17 13.59 15.22
CA ALA A 8 10.57 13.97 13.86
C ALA A 8 10.62 12.76 12.91
N GLU A 9 11.13 11.61 13.38
CA GLU A 9 11.20 10.40 12.56
C GLU A 9 9.81 9.83 12.26
N LEU A 10 8.90 9.77 13.23
CA LEU A 10 7.52 9.33 13.02
C LEU A 10 6.77 10.21 12.03
N THR A 11 6.89 11.54 12.17
CA THR A 11 6.25 12.50 11.26
C THR A 11 6.83 12.42 9.84
N LEU A 12 8.14 12.22 9.71
CA LEU A 12 8.78 12.03 8.41
C LEU A 12 8.28 10.74 7.73
N LEU A 13 8.26 9.63 8.47
CA LEU A 13 7.77 8.35 7.93
C LEU A 13 6.31 8.41 7.52
N GLU A 14 5.47 9.07 8.31
CA GLU A 14 4.07 9.30 7.96
C GLU A 14 3.94 10.07 6.65
N THR A 15 4.70 11.16 6.50
CA THR A 15 4.71 11.98 5.28
C THR A 15 5.15 11.16 4.07
N GLN A 16 6.25 10.42 4.19
CA GLN A 16 6.76 9.56 3.12
C GLN A 16 5.75 8.47 2.71
N LEU A 17 5.05 7.86 3.67
CA LEU A 17 4.01 6.88 3.39
C LEU A 17 2.84 7.50 2.60
N ARG A 18 2.36 8.68 3.01
CA ARG A 18 1.28 9.39 2.29
C ARG A 18 1.70 9.76 0.87
N ASP A 19 2.89 10.31 0.71
CA ASP A 19 3.40 10.76 -0.59
C ASP A 19 3.58 9.57 -1.54
N LEU A 20 4.25 8.51 -1.09
CA LEU A 20 4.47 7.32 -1.92
C LEU A 20 3.16 6.59 -2.25
N SER A 21 2.21 6.53 -1.31
CA SER A 21 0.90 5.94 -1.56
C SER A 21 0.08 6.75 -2.56
N SER A 22 0.06 8.08 -2.43
CA SER A 22 -0.66 8.95 -3.37
C SER A 22 -0.07 8.88 -4.79
N ALA A 23 1.25 8.74 -4.90
CA ALA A 23 1.95 8.51 -6.15
C ALA A 23 1.83 7.06 -6.68
N GLN A 24 1.18 6.15 -5.93
CA GLN A 24 1.14 4.71 -6.21
C GLN A 24 2.52 4.10 -6.49
N SER A 25 3.56 4.61 -5.81
CA SER A 25 4.93 4.13 -5.96
C SER A 25 5.15 2.90 -5.07
N PHE A 26 4.69 1.73 -5.54
CA PHE A 26 4.73 0.49 -4.76
C PHE A 26 6.15 0.01 -4.43
N GLU A 27 7.11 0.20 -5.35
CA GLU A 27 8.52 -0.13 -5.09
C GLU A 27 9.12 0.78 -4.00
N GLY A 28 8.74 2.07 -4.01
CA GLY A 28 9.13 3.03 -2.98
C GLY A 28 8.52 2.67 -1.62
N LEU A 29 7.23 2.33 -1.59
CA LEU A 29 6.55 1.86 -0.37
C LEU A 29 7.22 0.62 0.21
N LEU A 30 7.51 -0.39 -0.63
CA LEU A 30 8.18 -1.61 -0.21
C LEU A 30 9.57 -1.32 0.37
N SER A 31 10.34 -0.45 -0.30
CA SER A 31 11.69 -0.08 0.14
C SER A 31 11.65 0.64 1.49
N LEU A 32 10.72 1.59 1.66
CA LEU A 32 10.54 2.34 2.91
C LEU A 32 10.15 1.42 4.07
N LEU A 33 9.14 0.57 3.87
CA LEU A 33 8.64 -0.33 4.91
C LEU A 33 9.70 -1.35 5.33
N ASN A 34 10.47 -1.90 4.38
CA ASN A 34 11.57 -2.81 4.71
C ASN A 34 12.69 -2.11 5.46
N ALA A 35 13.08 -0.90 5.05
CA ALA A 35 14.16 -0.15 5.69
C ALA A 35 13.82 0.29 7.13
N LYS A 36 12.53 0.36 7.47
CA LYS A 36 12.03 0.86 8.75
C LYS A 36 11.31 -0.21 9.58
N HIS A 37 11.33 -1.46 9.13
CA HIS A 37 10.71 -2.59 9.80
C HIS A 37 11.18 -2.71 11.25
N ASP A 38 12.50 -2.77 11.46
CA ASP A 38 13.07 -2.96 12.80
C ASP A 38 12.83 -1.73 13.69
N PHE A 39 12.95 -0.53 13.12
CA PHE A 39 12.63 0.71 13.83
C PHE A 39 11.20 0.68 14.37
N ILE A 40 10.20 0.38 13.54
CA ILE A 40 8.78 0.37 13.96
C ILE A 40 8.53 -0.74 14.98
N HIS A 41 9.14 -1.91 14.79
CA HIS A 41 8.92 -3.08 15.63
C HIS A 41 9.54 -2.93 17.03
N ASP A 42 10.64 -2.19 17.14
CA ASP A 42 11.37 -2.00 18.40
C ASP A 42 10.88 -0.77 19.19
N LEU A 43 9.84 -0.07 18.74
CA LEU A 43 9.27 1.08 19.44
C LEU A 43 8.56 0.65 20.74
N ASP A 44 9.12 1.07 21.87
CA ASP A 44 8.47 0.95 23.18
C ASP A 44 7.57 2.17 23.45
N VAL A 45 6.26 1.99 23.31
CA VAL A 45 5.26 3.05 23.53
C VAL A 45 5.17 3.46 25.01
N SER A 46 5.65 2.64 25.95
CA SER A 46 5.57 2.92 27.38
C SER A 46 6.48 4.08 27.83
N ILE A 47 7.56 4.32 27.09
CA ILE A 47 8.55 5.37 27.36
C ILE A 47 8.30 6.67 26.58
N MET A 48 7.33 6.66 25.65
CA MET A 48 7.00 7.82 24.82
C MET A 48 6.29 8.91 25.63
N ASN A 49 6.60 10.18 25.33
CA ASN A 49 5.81 11.31 25.79
C ASN A 49 4.48 11.43 25.01
N ASP A 50 3.61 12.34 25.42
CA ASP A 50 2.26 12.44 24.84
C ASP A 50 2.29 12.85 23.36
N ASP A 51 3.19 13.74 22.95
CA ASP A 51 3.33 14.17 21.55
C ASP A 51 3.83 13.01 20.67
N GLU A 52 4.82 12.24 21.16
CA GLU A 52 5.34 11.05 20.50
C GLU A 52 4.26 9.95 20.37
N LYS A 53 3.44 9.75 21.40
CA LYS A 53 2.31 8.81 21.35
C LYS A 53 1.29 9.24 20.30
N GLN A 54 0.94 10.52 20.24
CA GLN A 54 0.02 11.03 19.23
C GLN A 54 0.59 10.86 17.81
N ALA A 55 1.88 11.16 17.62
CA ALA A 55 2.55 10.94 16.34
C ALA A 55 2.60 9.45 15.96
N PHE A 56 2.88 8.56 16.91
CA PHE A 56 2.88 7.12 16.68
C PHE A 56 1.49 6.59 16.27
N ILE A 57 0.43 7.08 16.92
CA ILE A 57 -0.96 6.75 16.56
C ILE A 57 -1.28 7.24 15.15
N SER A 58 -0.92 8.50 14.83
CA SER A 58 -1.14 9.09 13.50
C SER A 58 -0.40 8.32 12.40
N PHE A 59 0.87 8.00 12.63
CA PHE A 59 1.68 7.18 11.76
C PHE A 59 1.06 5.79 11.56
N SER A 60 0.65 5.12 12.64
CA SER A 60 0.06 3.79 12.60
C SER A 60 -1.26 3.76 11.81
N GLN A 61 -2.09 4.79 11.98
CA GLN A 61 -3.33 4.94 11.21
C GLN A 61 -3.04 5.13 9.73
N THR A 62 -2.11 6.01 9.39
CA THR A 62 -1.67 6.24 8.00
C THR A 62 -1.15 4.95 7.37
N HIS A 63 -0.29 4.22 8.08
CA HIS A 63 0.24 2.94 7.61
C HIS A 63 -0.89 1.94 7.31
N TYR A 64 -1.88 1.82 8.22
CA TYR A 64 -3.04 0.95 8.03
C TYR A 64 -3.88 1.35 6.80
N ASP A 65 -4.15 2.65 6.64
CA ASP A 65 -4.93 3.17 5.50
C ASP A 65 -4.22 2.92 4.16
N VAL A 66 -2.90 3.07 4.11
CA VAL A 66 -2.07 2.74 2.93
C VAL A 66 -2.17 1.24 2.61
N MET A 67 -2.11 0.36 3.61
CA MET A 67 -2.27 -1.09 3.39
C MET A 67 -3.67 -1.45 2.84
N LEU A 68 -4.72 -0.79 3.33
CA LEU A 68 -6.07 -0.95 2.79
C LEU A 68 -6.17 -0.48 1.34
N SER A 69 -5.55 0.67 1.01
CA SER A 69 -5.52 1.19 -0.36
C SER A 69 -4.82 0.22 -1.31
N ILE A 70 -3.65 -0.31 -0.94
CA ILE A 70 -2.93 -1.31 -1.72
C ILE A 70 -3.79 -2.56 -1.95
N LYS A 71 -4.49 -3.02 -0.90
CA LYS A 71 -5.39 -4.17 -1.01
C LYS A 71 -6.52 -3.91 -2.00
N ALA A 72 -7.15 -2.74 -1.96
CA ALA A 72 -8.21 -2.36 -2.88
C ALA A 72 -7.72 -2.32 -4.34
N ILE A 73 -6.55 -1.69 -4.58
CA ILE A 73 -5.95 -1.62 -5.93
C ILE A 73 -5.64 -3.03 -6.46
N ARG A 74 -5.12 -3.92 -5.60
CA ARG A 74 -4.87 -5.31 -5.96
C ARG A 74 -6.16 -6.04 -6.34
N GLU A 75 -7.23 -5.86 -5.58
CA GLU A 75 -8.53 -6.49 -5.84
C GLU A 75 -9.12 -5.99 -7.17
N GLU A 76 -9.11 -4.69 -7.42
CA GLU A 76 -9.53 -4.07 -8.68
C GLU A 76 -8.74 -4.64 -9.87
N THR A 77 -7.40 -4.68 -9.75
CA THR A 77 -6.51 -5.22 -10.78
C THR A 77 -6.81 -6.69 -11.08
N LEU A 78 -7.11 -7.50 -10.05
CA LEU A 78 -7.44 -8.92 -10.22
C LEU A 78 -8.78 -9.10 -10.95
N GLU A 79 -9.80 -8.30 -10.62
CA GLU A 79 -11.10 -8.35 -11.30
C GLU A 79 -10.99 -7.93 -12.77
N GLU A 80 -10.20 -6.89 -13.08
CA GLU A 80 -9.91 -6.51 -14.46
C GLU A 80 -9.27 -7.66 -15.26
N LEU A 81 -8.28 -8.35 -14.67
CA LEU A 81 -7.61 -9.47 -15.33
C LEU A 81 -8.56 -10.64 -15.57
N LYS A 82 -9.45 -10.94 -14.62
CA LYS A 82 -10.51 -11.96 -14.79
C LYS A 82 -11.47 -11.58 -15.91
N GLY A 83 -11.93 -10.32 -15.96
CA GLY A 83 -12.79 -9.79 -17.03
C GLY A 83 -12.14 -9.90 -18.41
N ARG A 84 -10.87 -9.50 -18.54
CA ARG A 84 -10.08 -9.60 -19.79
C ARG A 84 -9.88 -11.05 -20.23
N SER A 85 -9.64 -11.98 -19.30
CA SER A 85 -9.51 -13.41 -19.61
C SER A 85 -10.80 -14.00 -20.18
N SER A 86 -11.95 -13.57 -19.65
CA SER A 86 -13.27 -14.01 -20.09
C SER A 86 -13.63 -13.46 -21.47
N ALA A 87 -13.27 -12.20 -21.75
CA ALA A 87 -13.42 -11.60 -23.07
C ALA A 87 -12.58 -12.32 -24.14
N LYS A 88 -11.31 -12.64 -23.85
CA LYS A 88 -10.46 -13.42 -24.77
C LYS A 88 -11.00 -14.83 -25.03
N LYS A 89 -11.62 -15.48 -24.03
CA LYS A 89 -12.25 -16.81 -24.20
C LYS A 89 -13.47 -16.75 -25.12
N LYS A 90 -14.32 -15.72 -25.01
CA LYS A 90 -15.47 -15.52 -25.92
C LYS A 90 -15.01 -15.29 -27.35
N VAL A 91 -14.02 -14.42 -27.60
CA VAL A 91 -13.52 -14.15 -28.97
C VAL A 91 -12.98 -15.42 -29.66
N ARG A 92 -12.32 -16.31 -28.91
CA ARG A 92 -11.83 -17.59 -29.47
C ARG A 92 -12.95 -18.56 -29.84
N GLN A 93 -14.05 -18.60 -29.08
CA GLN A 93 -15.22 -19.41 -29.43
C GLN A 93 -15.93 -18.89 -30.68
N TYR A 94 -16.11 -17.57 -30.82
CA TYR A 94 -16.75 -17.01 -32.02
C TYR A 94 -15.95 -17.22 -33.31
N LYS A 95 -14.61 -17.17 -33.27
CA LYS A 95 -13.78 -17.53 -34.43
C LYS A 95 -13.79 -19.02 -34.78
N GLY A 96 -13.99 -19.90 -33.81
CA GLY A 96 -14.09 -21.34 -34.03
C GLY A 96 -15.38 -21.80 -34.71
N VAL A 97 -16.46 -21.01 -34.58
CA VAL A 97 -17.77 -21.34 -35.17
C VAL A 97 -17.90 -20.89 -36.63
N GLN A 98 -17.08 -19.92 -37.08
CA GLN A 98 -17.13 -19.42 -38.46
C GLN A 98 -16.40 -20.30 -39.49
N ASN A 99 -15.64 -21.32 -39.07
CA ASN A 99 -14.85 -22.18 -39.97
C ASN A 99 -15.40 -23.60 -40.16
N SER A 100 -16.60 -23.91 -39.64
CA SER A 100 -17.19 -25.26 -39.70
C SER A 100 -18.48 -25.34 -40.53
N ALA A 101 -18.71 -24.40 -41.44
CA ALA A 101 -19.83 -24.38 -42.38
C ALA A 101 -19.39 -24.25 -43.86
N GLY A 102 -18.30 -24.94 -44.22
CA GLY A 102 -17.84 -25.11 -45.61
C GLY A 102 -17.88 -26.57 -46.00
#